data_AF-A0A3G2KSK0-F1
#
_entry.id   AF-A0A3G2KSK0-F1
#
_cell.length_a   1.000
_cell.length_b   1.000
_cell.length_c   1.000
_cell.angle_alpha   90.00
_cell.angle_beta   90.00
_cell.angle_gamma   90.00
#
_symmetry.space_group_name_H-M   'P 1'
#
loop_
_entity.id
_entity.type
_entity.pdbx_description
1 polymer ?
#
loop_
_entity_poly.entity_id
_entity_poly.type
_entity_poly.pdbx_seq_one_letter_code
_entity_poly.pdbx_strand_id
1 'polypeptide(L)'
;MTSKAKKGKRKKQKAGLNKSMLDVGFGMLRSAIKYKVQQIGGVFVEVPTRQVKPSQTCPKCGYQHKKTLDIRIHECGVCGYVQDRDIAAAEVMLYWAKGNLMGFGTSLKDIDASSSTSGTSKKAGSMKQLGQMKRQKSGSIGLGAETQTSTK
;
A
#
# COMPACT_ATOMS: atom_id res chain seq x y z
N MET A 1 2.20 19.43 -27.31
CA MET A 1 0.86 19.94 -26.91
C MET A 1 0.17 18.88 -26.06
N THR A 2 0.30 18.93 -24.72
CA THR A 2 -0.43 17.99 -23.85
C THR A 2 -1.88 18.48 -23.73
N SER A 3 -2.84 17.57 -23.94
CA SER A 3 -4.26 17.92 -23.91
C SER A 3 -4.65 18.39 -22.50
N LYS A 4 -5.29 19.56 -22.40
CA LYS A 4 -5.87 20.03 -21.13
C LYS A 4 -6.95 19.03 -20.69
N ALA A 5 -6.77 18.46 -19.50
CA ALA A 5 -7.75 17.54 -18.92
C ALA A 5 -9.14 18.19 -18.83
N LYS A 6 -10.17 17.52 -19.35
CA LYS A 6 -11.56 18.02 -19.32
C LYS A 6 -12.02 18.21 -17.87
N LYS A 7 -12.56 19.39 -17.56
CA LYS A 7 -13.07 19.74 -16.22
C LYS A 7 -14.31 18.89 -15.88
N GLY A 8 -14.27 18.17 -14.76
CA GLY A 8 -15.39 17.32 -14.31
C GLY A 8 -16.62 18.10 -13.82
N LYS A 9 -17.80 17.49 -13.94
CA LYS A 9 -19.14 18.11 -13.75
C LYS A 9 -19.55 18.39 -12.28
N ARG A 10 -18.79 17.95 -11.27
CA ARG A 10 -19.18 18.00 -9.82
C ARG A 10 -18.17 18.72 -8.91
N LYS A 11 -17.69 19.89 -9.29
CA LYS A 11 -16.63 20.60 -8.54
C LYS A 11 -17.04 21.07 -7.15
N LYS A 12 -18.20 21.72 -7.01
CA LYS A 12 -18.69 22.27 -5.73
C LYS A 12 -18.96 21.18 -4.70
N GLN A 13 -19.61 20.09 -5.12
CA GLN A 13 -19.85 18.90 -4.28
C GLN A 13 -18.54 18.25 -3.84
N LYS A 14 -17.57 18.06 -4.75
CA LYS A 14 -16.25 17.53 -4.41
C LYS A 14 -15.49 18.45 -3.45
N ALA A 15 -15.55 19.76 -3.65
CA ALA A 15 -14.91 20.73 -2.77
C ALA A 15 -15.52 20.70 -1.36
N GLY A 16 -16.85 20.60 -1.25
CA GLY A 16 -17.54 20.45 0.04
C GLY A 16 -17.14 19.18 0.78
N LEU A 17 -17.11 18.04 0.07
CA LEU A 17 -16.66 16.76 0.63
C LEU A 17 -15.18 16.80 1.06
N ASN A 18 -14.32 17.42 0.25
CA ASN A 18 -12.90 17.57 0.61
C ASN A 18 -12.75 18.45 1.85
N LYS A 19 -13.54 19.52 1.96
CA LYS A 19 -13.53 20.40 3.14
C LYS A 19 -13.91 19.62 4.39
N SER A 20 -15.00 18.83 4.37
CA SER A 20 -15.40 18.02 5.52
C SER A 20 -14.38 16.92 5.86
N MET A 21 -13.74 16.30 4.87
CA MET A 21 -12.66 15.33 5.13
C MET A 21 -11.44 15.98 5.80
N LEU A 22 -11.08 17.21 5.41
CA LEU A 22 -9.97 17.94 6.01
C LEU A 22 -10.30 18.42 7.43
N ASP A 23 -11.55 18.84 7.65
CA ASP A 23 -12.04 19.30 8.96
C ASP A 23 -11.97 18.18 10.02
N VAL A 24 -12.23 16.93 9.63
CA VAL A 24 -12.09 15.77 10.53
C VAL A 24 -10.62 15.43 10.84
N GLY A 25 -9.66 15.82 9.99
CA GLY A 25 -8.24 15.71 10.31
C GLY A 25 -7.69 14.29 10.49
N PHE A 26 -8.19 13.29 9.74
CA PHE A 26 -7.80 11.87 9.89
C PHE A 26 -6.28 11.61 9.85
N GLY A 27 -5.53 12.39 9.07
CA GLY A 27 -4.07 12.28 9.01
C GLY A 27 -3.39 12.64 10.32
N MET A 28 -3.86 13.71 10.98
CA MET A 28 -3.35 14.11 12.30
C MET A 28 -3.74 13.10 13.37
N LEU A 29 -4.98 12.61 13.34
CA LEU A 29 -5.45 11.58 14.27
C LEU A 29 -4.58 10.32 14.19
N ARG A 30 -4.29 9.84 12.98
CA ARG A 30 -3.41 8.68 12.77
C ARG A 30 -1.99 8.91 13.29
N SER A 31 -1.41 10.07 13.01
CA SER A 31 -0.07 10.42 13.52
C SER A 31 -0.04 10.51 15.05
N ALA A 32 -1.07 11.08 15.67
CA ALA A 32 -1.19 11.17 17.12
C ALA A 32 -1.30 9.79 17.79
N ILE A 33 -2.12 8.89 17.25
CA ILE A 33 -2.24 7.51 17.73
C ILE A 33 -0.89 6.79 17.61
N LYS A 34 -0.25 6.87 16.43
CA LYS A 34 1.05 6.23 16.21
C LYS A 34 2.10 6.73 17.20
N TYR A 35 2.19 8.05 17.40
CA TYR A 35 3.10 8.66 18.36
C TYR A 35 2.85 8.14 19.78
N LYS A 36 1.59 8.16 20.26
CA LYS A 36 1.25 7.71 21.61
C LYS A 36 1.51 6.23 21.84
N VAL A 37 1.21 5.38 20.85
CA VAL A 37 1.52 3.94 20.89
C VAL A 37 3.03 3.71 20.96
N GLN A 38 3.83 4.48 20.21
CA GLN A 38 5.28 4.38 20.28
C GLN A 38 5.85 4.84 21.62
N GLN A 39 5.26 5.85 22.27
CA GLN A 39 5.71 6.30 23.59
C GLN A 39 5.63 5.20 24.67
N ILE A 40 4.63 4.33 24.58
CA ILE A 40 4.45 3.21 25.52
C ILE A 40 5.19 1.93 25.09
N GLY A 41 5.99 1.98 24.02
CA GLY A 41 6.67 0.80 23.45
C GLY A 41 5.74 -0.15 22.71
N GLY A 42 4.53 0.27 22.36
CA GLY A 42 3.55 -0.53 21.62
C GLY A 42 3.83 -0.59 20.12
N VAL A 43 3.19 -1.55 19.45
CA VAL A 43 3.28 -1.74 17.99
C VAL A 43 2.05 -1.15 17.31
N PHE A 44 2.28 -0.32 16.29
CA PHE A 44 1.22 0.23 15.45
C PHE A 44 1.26 -0.42 14.06
N VAL A 45 0.16 -1.03 13.65
CA VAL A 45 0.03 -1.73 12.36
C VAL A 45 -1.07 -1.08 11.52
N GLU A 46 -0.76 -0.80 10.26
CA GLU A 46 -1.70 -0.22 9.32
C GLU A 46 -2.24 -1.28 8.36
N VAL A 47 -3.56 -1.49 8.41
CA VAL A 47 -4.24 -2.47 7.56
C VAL A 47 -4.53 -1.85 6.18
N PRO A 48 -4.22 -2.54 5.05
CA PRO A 48 -4.52 -2.07 3.71
C PRO A 48 -6.03 -2.16 3.42
N THR A 49 -6.77 -1.13 3.81
CA THR A 49 -8.25 -1.09 3.76
C THR A 49 -8.85 -1.25 2.36
N ARG A 50 -8.12 -0.85 1.30
CA ARG A 50 -8.58 -1.02 -0.10
C ARG A 50 -8.65 -2.48 -0.52
N GLN A 51 -7.75 -3.31 -0.01
CA GLN A 51 -7.70 -4.73 -0.31
C GLN A 51 -8.64 -5.47 0.64
N VAL A 52 -8.44 -5.27 1.95
CA VAL A 52 -9.13 -6.03 3.01
C VAL A 52 -10.63 -5.70 3.11
N LYS A 53 -11.05 -4.47 2.75
CA LYS A 53 -12.44 -4.00 2.77
C LYS A 53 -13.20 -4.42 4.05
N PRO A 54 -12.75 -3.98 5.23
CA PRO A 54 -13.19 -4.54 6.51
C PRO A 54 -14.69 -4.43 6.79
N SER A 55 -15.37 -3.41 6.25
CA SER A 55 -16.84 -3.26 6.40
C SER A 55 -17.66 -4.23 5.55
N GLN A 56 -17.04 -4.88 4.56
CA GLN A 56 -17.67 -5.78 3.59
C GLN A 56 -17.26 -7.25 3.81
N THR A 57 -16.10 -7.48 4.39
CA THR A 57 -15.54 -8.79 4.66
C THR A 57 -16.13 -9.40 5.93
N CYS A 58 -16.48 -10.68 5.88
CA CYS A 58 -16.91 -11.41 7.07
C CYS A 58 -15.68 -11.89 7.87
N PRO A 59 -15.61 -11.65 9.20
CA PRO A 59 -14.48 -12.09 10.02
C PRO A 59 -14.36 -13.62 10.12
N LYS A 60 -15.50 -14.34 10.04
CA LYS A 60 -15.55 -15.79 10.24
C LYS A 60 -15.17 -16.59 8.97
N CYS A 61 -15.67 -16.19 7.80
CA CYS A 61 -15.48 -16.95 6.56
C CYS A 61 -14.71 -16.21 5.47
N GLY A 62 -14.37 -14.94 5.66
CA GLY A 62 -13.67 -14.13 4.65
C GLY A 62 -14.52 -13.70 3.46
N TYR A 63 -15.80 -14.10 3.40
CA TYR A 63 -16.68 -13.72 2.29
C TYR A 63 -16.91 -12.21 2.24
N GLN A 64 -16.67 -11.61 1.08
CA GLN A 64 -16.87 -10.18 0.84
C GLN A 64 -18.22 -9.95 0.17
N HIS A 65 -19.05 -9.10 0.76
CA HIS A 65 -20.27 -8.63 0.12
C HIS A 65 -20.42 -7.13 0.25
N LYS A 66 -20.92 -6.50 -0.82
CA LYS A 66 -21.15 -5.06 -0.83
C LYS A 66 -22.34 -4.73 0.06
N LYS A 67 -22.15 -3.73 0.91
CA LYS A 67 -23.20 -3.16 1.75
C LYS A 67 -23.23 -1.65 1.56
N THR A 68 -24.41 -1.07 1.68
CA THR A 68 -24.62 0.37 1.73
C THR A 68 -24.39 0.89 3.16
N LEU A 69 -24.23 2.21 3.31
CA LEU A 69 -23.81 2.82 4.59
C LEU A 69 -24.89 2.79 5.68
N ASP A 70 -26.15 2.68 5.26
CA ASP A 70 -27.36 2.52 6.08
C ASP A 70 -27.42 1.17 6.80
N ILE A 71 -26.81 0.13 6.25
CA ILE A 71 -26.78 -1.21 6.88
C ILE A 71 -25.78 -1.19 8.04
N ARG A 72 -26.29 -1.17 9.27
CA ARG A 72 -25.49 -1.14 10.51
C ARG A 72 -25.15 -2.52 11.08
N ILE A 73 -25.92 -3.55 10.71
CA ILE A 73 -25.71 -4.93 11.16
C ILE A 73 -25.00 -5.71 10.05
N HIS A 74 -23.97 -6.45 10.40
CA HIS A 74 -23.30 -7.40 9.53
C HIS A 74 -23.94 -8.78 9.65
N GLU A 75 -24.74 -9.14 8.65
CA GLU A 75 -25.25 -10.50 8.48
C GLU A 75 -24.53 -11.18 7.31
N CYS A 76 -23.98 -12.37 7.55
CA CYS A 76 -23.30 -13.14 6.52
C CYS A 76 -24.19 -14.27 6.01
N GLY A 77 -24.62 -14.19 4.75
CA GLY A 77 -25.43 -15.24 4.10
C GLY A 77 -24.70 -16.57 3.84
N VAL A 78 -23.39 -16.65 4.07
CA VAL A 78 -22.60 -17.88 3.84
C VAL A 78 -22.42 -18.69 5.13
N CYS A 79 -22.10 -18.02 6.25
CA CYS A 79 -21.76 -18.69 7.50
C CYS A 79 -22.69 -18.36 8.68
N GLY A 80 -23.71 -17.54 8.45
CA GLY A 80 -24.70 -17.14 9.45
C GLY A 80 -24.16 -16.22 10.56
N TYR A 81 -22.97 -15.64 10.39
CA TYR A 81 -22.42 -14.69 11.36
C TYR A 81 -23.23 -13.39 11.37
N VAL A 82 -23.66 -12.97 12.57
CA VAL A 82 -24.43 -11.75 12.80
C VAL A 82 -23.76 -10.93 13.90
N GLN A 83 -23.37 -9.70 13.59
CA GLN A 83 -22.84 -8.75 14.57
C GLN A 83 -22.93 -7.31 14.05
N ASP A 84 -22.76 -6.30 14.89
CA ASP A 84 -22.60 -4.91 14.44
C ASP A 84 -21.47 -4.76 13.40
N ARG A 85 -21.72 -3.95 12.37
CA ARG A 85 -20.78 -3.74 11.25
C ARG A 85 -19.43 -3.21 11.71
N ASP A 86 -19.42 -2.33 12.71
CA ASP A 86 -18.18 -1.71 13.19
C ASP A 86 -17.36 -2.71 14.04
N ILE A 87 -18.02 -3.59 14.80
CA ILE A 87 -17.38 -4.69 15.54
C ILE A 87 -16.82 -5.72 14.55
N ALA A 88 -17.62 -6.15 13.59
CA ALA A 88 -17.17 -7.10 12.55
C ALA A 88 -15.97 -6.55 11.76
N ALA A 89 -15.96 -5.24 11.45
CA ALA A 89 -14.84 -4.60 10.78
C ALA A 89 -13.57 -4.58 11.65
N ALA A 90 -13.70 -4.35 12.96
CA ALA A 90 -12.59 -4.40 13.90
C ALA A 90 -12.01 -5.83 14.02
N GLU A 91 -12.86 -6.85 14.07
CA GLU A 91 -12.44 -8.26 14.07
C GLU A 91 -11.66 -8.61 12.80
N VAL A 92 -12.15 -8.19 11.62
CA VAL A 92 -11.44 -8.39 10.36
C VAL A 92 -10.05 -7.74 10.39
N MET A 93 -9.94 -6.50 10.89
CA MET A 93 -8.65 -5.83 11.02
C MET A 93 -7.70 -6.57 11.96
N LEU A 94 -8.21 -7.09 13.08
CA LEU A 94 -7.44 -7.88 14.03
C LEU A 94 -6.95 -9.20 13.41
N TYR A 95 -7.84 -9.93 12.73
CA TYR A 95 -7.49 -11.19 12.08
C TYR A 95 -6.51 -11.00 10.93
N TRP A 96 -6.64 -9.91 10.17
CA TRP A 96 -5.66 -9.55 9.16
C TRP A 96 -4.29 -9.27 9.79
N ALA A 97 -4.25 -8.48 10.87
CA ALA A 97 -2.99 -8.16 11.57
C ALA A 97 -2.33 -9.39 12.19
N LYS A 98 -3.13 -10.39 12.61
CA LYS A 98 -2.66 -11.69 13.12
C LYS A 98 -2.29 -12.70 12.02
N GLY A 99 -2.57 -12.41 10.76
CA GLY A 99 -2.40 -13.36 9.65
C GLY A 99 -3.48 -14.44 9.55
N ASN A 100 -4.51 -14.41 10.39
CA ASN A 100 -5.53 -15.47 10.49
C ASN A 100 -6.79 -15.19 9.65
N LEU A 101 -6.80 -14.13 8.83
CA LEU A 101 -7.97 -13.82 8.01
C LEU A 101 -8.12 -14.83 6.86
N MET A 102 -9.20 -15.62 6.92
CA MET A 102 -9.52 -16.58 5.86
C MET A 102 -9.76 -15.88 4.52
N GLY A 103 -9.24 -16.47 3.43
CA GLY A 103 -9.42 -15.98 2.07
C GLY A 103 -8.50 -14.84 1.63
N PHE A 104 -7.63 -14.34 2.51
CA PHE A 104 -6.70 -13.24 2.18
C PHE A 104 -5.23 -13.67 2.02
N GLY A 105 -4.93 -14.97 2.08
CA GLY A 105 -3.57 -15.49 1.88
C GLY A 105 -2.55 -15.02 2.92
N THR A 106 -3.00 -14.53 4.09
CA THR A 106 -2.13 -13.99 5.14
C THR A 106 -1.66 -15.04 6.15
N SER A 107 -1.92 -16.31 5.88
CA SER A 107 -1.61 -17.44 6.77
C SER A 107 -0.12 -17.50 7.07
N LEU A 108 0.22 -17.51 8.36
CA LEU A 108 1.58 -17.78 8.87
C LEU A 108 2.13 -19.16 8.48
N LYS A 109 1.30 -20.06 7.94
CA LYS A 109 1.73 -21.40 7.46
C LYS A 109 2.40 -21.38 6.09
N ASP A 110 2.49 -20.22 5.43
CA ASP A 110 3.23 -20.07 4.16
C ASP A 110 4.61 -19.41 4.35
N ILE A 111 5.09 -19.28 5.60
CA ILE A 111 6.49 -18.92 5.91
C ILE A 111 7.24 -20.22 6.25
N ASP A 112 7.36 -21.12 5.28
CA ASP A 112 8.38 -22.16 5.30
C ASP A 112 8.90 -22.40 3.87
N ALA A 113 10.21 -22.17 3.73
CA ALA A 113 11.09 -22.58 2.63
C ALA A 113 10.87 -21.98 1.21
N SER A 114 11.34 -20.74 1.03
CA SER A 114 12.13 -20.42 -0.17
C SER A 114 13.37 -19.61 0.23
N SER A 115 14.21 -20.20 1.08
CA SER A 115 15.65 -19.99 0.95
C SER A 115 16.13 -20.92 -0.16
N SER A 116 16.62 -20.31 -1.23
CA SER A 116 17.62 -20.83 -2.18
C SER A 116 18.00 -22.31 -2.02
N THR A 117 17.57 -23.17 -2.95
CA THR A 117 18.40 -24.09 -3.76
C THR A 117 17.53 -25.17 -4.40
N SER A 118 17.34 -25.12 -5.73
CA SER A 118 17.54 -26.27 -6.64
C SER A 118 17.09 -25.96 -8.07
N GLY A 119 18.08 -25.75 -8.95
CA GLY A 119 18.10 -26.35 -10.28
C GLY A 119 17.19 -25.78 -11.38
N THR A 120 17.64 -24.72 -12.05
CA THR A 120 17.54 -24.71 -13.52
C THR A 120 18.85 -24.25 -14.13
N SER A 121 19.36 -25.10 -15.02
CA SER A 121 20.72 -25.15 -15.53
C SER A 121 21.20 -23.88 -16.24
N LYS A 122 22.46 -23.50 -16.01
CA LYS A 122 23.18 -22.51 -16.82
C LYS A 122 23.46 -23.10 -18.21
N LYS A 123 23.02 -22.42 -19.27
CA LYS A 123 23.79 -22.40 -20.54
C LYS A 123 24.29 -20.98 -20.77
N ALA A 124 25.53 -20.75 -20.36
CA ALA A 124 26.33 -19.60 -20.73
C ALA A 124 27.08 -19.90 -22.04
N GLY A 125 27.03 -18.97 -22.99
CA GLY A 125 28.01 -18.80 -24.05
C GLY A 125 27.59 -19.20 -25.49
N SER A 126 27.37 -18.20 -26.34
CA SER A 126 27.87 -18.23 -27.73
C SER A 126 28.32 -16.83 -28.13
N MET A 127 29.63 -16.71 -28.39
CA MET A 127 30.38 -15.50 -28.78
C MET A 127 30.28 -15.16 -30.28
N LYS A 128 29.19 -15.53 -30.96
CA LYS A 128 29.01 -15.21 -32.39
C LYS A 128 27.98 -14.10 -32.56
N GLN A 129 28.48 -12.96 -33.05
CA GLN A 129 27.82 -11.72 -33.50
C GLN A 129 27.89 -10.57 -32.46
N LEU A 130 28.98 -9.84 -32.25
CA LEU A 130 29.97 -9.32 -33.21
C LEU A 130 29.30 -8.71 -34.46
N GLY A 131 29.12 -7.40 -34.44
CA GLY A 131 28.53 -6.63 -35.53
C GLY A 131 28.28 -5.20 -35.08
N GLN A 132 29.31 -4.53 -34.56
CA GLN A 132 30.00 -3.53 -35.37
C GLN A 132 29.12 -2.31 -35.67
N MET A 133 29.34 -1.25 -34.91
CA MET A 133 29.68 0.09 -35.38
C MET A 133 29.01 1.18 -34.54
N LYS A 134 29.89 1.96 -33.91
CA LYS A 134 29.77 3.40 -33.68
C LYS A 134 28.68 3.79 -32.65
N ARG A 135 29.01 4.50 -31.57
CA ARG A 135 29.99 5.58 -31.52
C ARG A 135 30.40 5.84 -30.08
N GLN A 136 31.70 6.00 -29.92
CA GLN A 136 32.45 6.02 -28.69
C GLN A 136 32.08 7.20 -27.78
N LYS A 137 32.10 6.88 -26.48
CA LYS A 137 32.49 7.73 -25.37
C LYS A 137 33.87 8.36 -25.64
N SER A 138 34.00 9.66 -25.41
CA SER A 138 35.25 10.23 -24.88
C SER A 138 34.89 11.05 -23.65
N GLY A 139 35.59 10.78 -22.56
CA GLY A 139 35.53 11.55 -21.33
C GLY A 139 36.91 12.03 -20.92
N SER A 140 36.94 12.93 -19.95
CA SER A 140 38.07 13.27 -19.06
C SER A 140 37.44 14.06 -17.89
N ILE A 141 37.49 13.64 -16.62
CA ILE A 141 38.61 13.72 -15.64
C ILE A 141 39.29 15.10 -15.73
N GLY A 142 39.43 15.95 -14.71
CA GLY A 142 39.22 15.93 -13.26
C GLY A 142 40.04 17.10 -12.66
N LEU A 143 39.83 17.41 -11.37
CA LEU A 143 40.66 18.21 -10.45
C LEU A 143 40.67 19.76 -10.57
N GLY A 144 40.11 20.40 -9.53
CA GLY A 144 40.89 21.24 -8.61
C GLY A 144 41.03 22.75 -8.90
N ALA A 145 40.90 23.49 -7.80
CA ALA A 145 41.50 24.79 -7.48
C ALA A 145 40.56 26.01 -7.42
N GLU A 146 40.62 26.61 -6.23
CA GLU A 146 40.00 27.82 -5.74
C GLU A 146 40.44 29.05 -6.54
N THR A 147 39.63 30.11 -6.54
CA THR A 147 40.10 31.44 -6.98
C THR A 147 39.60 32.47 -5.97
N GLN A 148 40.55 33.10 -5.28
CA GLN A 148 40.32 34.27 -4.43
C GLN A 148 40.50 35.57 -5.24
N THR A 149 39.67 36.54 -4.88
CA THR A 149 39.84 38.02 -4.89
C THR A 149 40.34 38.75 -6.13
N SER A 150 39.60 39.79 -6.52
CA SER A 150 40.20 41.04 -6.99
C SER A 150 39.36 42.25 -6.55
N THR A 151 40.03 43.17 -5.86
CA THR A 151 39.58 44.50 -5.48
C THR A 151 40.14 45.47 -6.51
N LYS A 152 39.27 46.24 -7.17
CA LYS A 152 39.37 47.70 -7.43
C LYS A 152 38.20 48.15 -8.29
#